data_AF-L0ME40-F1
#
_entry.id   AF-L0ME40-F1
#
_cell.length_a   1.000
_cell.length_b   1.000
_cell.length_c   1.000
_cell.angle_alpha   90.00
_cell.angle_beta   90.00
_cell.angle_gamma   90.00
#
_symmetry.space_group_name_H-M   'P 1'
#
loop_
_entity.id
_entity.type
_entity.pdbx_description
1 polymer ?
#
loop_
_entity_poly.entity_id
_entity_poly.type
_entity_poly.pdbx_seq_one_letter_code
_entity_poly.pdbx_strand_id
1 'polypeptide(L)'
;MNFIDIMNNIKSHLKGLTSRGLVKIRDLRIWQLVVIFSAMLLIINTLNLSFLKVDVISVFLLLVILSSPYVKEIKRIKYGDFEVEKIDSQEIDELVFQVEESLPQERNPNERIYKLEKDIEIINELKGRDPTLAFAKLRIEIEKRIHMYMKFLGESDGIKIPPLKQSIMSLIEKGVIAENLGKPLLDVISISNRAIHGADIDEEDQERVISSGMILLEELSYDIESNYASGEIISECEISNEECENESYNRQYLLTTIIPLVNGPRKTVRKVTQEQLNNYFEYYNEFAEFIVELKPVD
;
A
#
# COMPACT_ATOMS: atom_id res chain seq x y z
N MET A 1 -75.45 20.63 -8.18
CA MET A 1 -74.03 20.69 -7.80
C MET A 1 -73.24 20.95 -9.07
N ASN A 2 -72.61 22.13 -9.18
CA ASN A 2 -72.09 22.61 -10.46
C ASN A 2 -70.71 21.99 -10.74
N PHE A 3 -70.36 21.71 -12.00
CA PHE A 3 -69.11 21.04 -12.38
C PHE A 3 -67.85 21.79 -11.87
N ILE A 4 -67.97 23.11 -11.73
CA ILE A 4 -66.94 24.00 -11.18
C ILE A 4 -66.68 23.69 -9.70
N ASP A 5 -67.70 23.33 -8.92
CA ASP A 5 -67.54 22.98 -7.50
C ASP A 5 -66.85 21.62 -7.33
N ILE A 6 -67.13 20.67 -8.22
CA ILE A 6 -66.48 19.35 -8.24
C ILE A 6 -65.00 19.52 -8.60
N MET A 7 -64.69 20.35 -9.61
CA MET A 7 -63.33 20.64 -10.03
C MET A 7 -62.53 21.37 -8.94
N ASN A 8 -63.13 22.32 -8.22
CA ASN A 8 -62.46 23.05 -7.14
C ASN A 8 -62.22 22.17 -5.90
N ASN A 9 -63.12 21.23 -5.60
CA ASN A 9 -62.94 20.30 -4.49
C ASN A 9 -61.87 19.23 -4.78
N ILE A 10 -61.74 18.80 -6.04
CA ILE A 10 -60.64 17.91 -6.47
C ILE A 10 -59.30 18.67 -6.43
N LYS A 11 -59.27 19.94 -6.84
CA LYS A 11 -58.04 20.77 -6.81
C LYS A 11 -57.56 21.05 -5.38
N SER A 12 -58.47 21.24 -4.42
CA SER A 12 -58.11 21.47 -3.01
C SER A 12 -57.57 20.19 -2.35
N HIS A 13 -58.13 19.02 -2.67
CA HIS A 13 -57.62 17.74 -2.19
C HIS A 13 -56.26 17.35 -2.81
N LEU A 14 -56.05 17.63 -4.09
CA LEU A 14 -54.74 17.40 -4.74
C LEU A 14 -53.63 18.32 -4.21
N LYS A 15 -53.96 19.53 -3.74
CA LYS A 15 -52.99 20.45 -3.14
C LYS A 15 -52.55 20.04 -1.72
N GLY A 16 -53.36 19.22 -1.03
CA GLY A 16 -53.02 18.64 0.27
C GLY A 16 -52.14 17.38 0.19
N LEU A 17 -52.17 16.67 -0.95
CA LEU A 17 -51.37 15.46 -1.18
C LEU A 17 -49.95 15.76 -1.69
N THR A 18 -49.70 16.95 -2.25
CA THR A 18 -48.39 17.31 -2.81
C THR A 18 -47.37 17.80 -1.78
N SER A 19 -47.75 18.14 -0.55
CA SER A 19 -46.81 18.68 0.46
C SER A 19 -46.24 17.65 1.45
N ARG A 20 -46.74 16.41 1.48
CA ARG A 20 -46.29 15.38 2.44
C ARG A 20 -45.67 14.11 1.85
N GLY A 21 -45.63 13.95 0.51
CA GLY A 21 -45.16 12.71 -0.13
C GLY A 21 -44.01 12.86 -1.14
N LEU A 22 -43.67 14.06 -1.60
CA LEU A 22 -42.76 14.23 -2.74
C LEU A 22 -41.26 14.24 -2.40
N VAL A 23 -40.87 14.18 -1.13
CA VAL A 23 -39.44 14.18 -0.76
C VAL A 23 -38.81 12.78 -0.84
N LYS A 24 -39.61 11.71 -0.91
CA LYS A 24 -39.09 10.32 -0.96
C LYS A 24 -39.01 9.66 -2.34
N ILE A 25 -39.30 10.41 -3.43
CA ILE A 25 -39.18 9.89 -4.81
C ILE A 25 -37.84 10.31 -5.44
N ARG A 26 -37.07 11.19 -4.79
CA ARG A 26 -35.81 11.72 -5.35
C ARG A 26 -34.64 10.72 -5.35
N ASP A 27 -34.77 9.61 -4.64
CA ASP A 27 -33.79 8.50 -4.60
C ASP A 27 -34.30 7.23 -5.28
N LEU A 28 -35.32 7.33 -6.13
CA LEU A 28 -35.68 6.21 -7.00
C LEU A 28 -34.59 6.12 -8.08
N ARG A 29 -33.52 5.37 -7.77
CA ARG A 29 -32.39 5.13 -8.68
C ARG A 29 -33.01 4.71 -10.02
N ILE A 30 -32.71 5.42 -11.11
CA ILE A 30 -33.30 5.26 -12.45
C ILE A 30 -33.48 3.77 -12.84
N TRP A 31 -32.54 2.93 -12.42
CA TRP A 31 -32.60 1.48 -12.58
C TRP A 31 -33.84 0.79 -11.95
N GLN A 32 -34.32 1.19 -10.77
CA GLN A 32 -35.54 0.66 -10.15
C GLN A 32 -36.79 0.94 -11.01
N LEU A 33 -36.86 2.11 -11.64
CA LEU A 33 -37.93 2.42 -12.60
C LEU A 33 -37.84 1.53 -13.83
N VAL A 34 -36.64 1.29 -14.35
CA VAL A 34 -36.41 0.38 -15.48
C VAL A 34 -36.85 -1.05 -15.13
N VAL A 35 -36.55 -1.54 -13.92
CA VAL A 35 -36.97 -2.87 -13.45
C VAL A 35 -38.49 -2.96 -13.30
N ILE A 36 -39.12 -1.98 -12.65
CA ILE A 36 -40.57 -1.96 -12.43
C ILE A 36 -41.30 -1.90 -13.78
N PHE A 37 -40.86 -1.03 -14.70
CA PHE A 37 -41.45 -0.91 -16.03
C PHE A 37 -41.26 -2.19 -16.85
N SER A 38 -40.09 -2.81 -16.76
CA SER A 38 -39.78 -4.08 -17.43
C SER A 38 -40.65 -5.23 -16.91
N ALA A 39 -40.77 -5.36 -15.58
CA ALA A 39 -41.63 -6.37 -14.96
C ALA A 39 -43.11 -6.16 -15.33
N MET A 40 -43.57 -4.91 -15.39
CA MET A 40 -44.93 -4.58 -15.81
C MET A 40 -45.20 -4.98 -17.26
N LEU A 41 -44.27 -4.74 -18.18
CA LEU A 41 -44.37 -5.19 -19.58
C LEU A 41 -44.42 -6.73 -19.68
N LEU A 42 -43.64 -7.43 -18.85
CA LEU A 42 -43.63 -8.89 -18.79
C LEU A 42 -44.97 -9.44 -18.29
N ILE A 43 -45.56 -8.84 -17.26
CA ILE A 43 -46.88 -9.21 -16.74
C ILE A 43 -47.97 -8.95 -17.80
N ILE A 44 -47.97 -7.79 -18.45
CA ILE A 44 -48.94 -7.45 -19.50
C ILE A 44 -48.87 -8.47 -20.65
N ASN A 45 -47.67 -8.87 -21.05
CA ASN A 45 -47.46 -9.88 -22.08
C ASN A 45 -47.95 -11.26 -21.63
N THR A 46 -47.64 -11.66 -20.39
CA THR A 46 -48.05 -12.97 -19.84
C THR A 46 -49.57 -13.10 -19.71
N LEU A 47 -50.26 -11.99 -19.41
CA LEU A 47 -51.71 -11.93 -19.33
C LEU A 47 -52.42 -11.92 -20.69
N ASN A 48 -51.68 -12.00 -21.81
CA ASN A 48 -52.21 -12.12 -23.16
C ASN A 48 -53.22 -11.00 -23.50
N LEU A 49 -53.01 -9.81 -22.93
CA LEU A 49 -53.81 -8.61 -23.22
C LEU A 49 -53.62 -8.29 -24.71
N SER A 50 -54.66 -8.52 -25.50
CA SER A 50 -54.66 -8.66 -26.97
C SER A 50 -54.20 -7.43 -27.76
N PHE A 51 -53.79 -6.35 -27.08
CA PHE A 51 -53.40 -5.07 -27.65
C PHE A 51 -51.90 -4.91 -27.90
N LEU A 52 -51.03 -5.80 -27.39
CA LEU A 52 -49.57 -5.71 -27.55
C LEU A 52 -48.98 -7.07 -27.94
N LYS A 53 -48.58 -7.21 -29.21
CA LYS A 53 -47.76 -8.35 -29.68
C LYS A 53 -46.31 -8.07 -29.28
N VAL A 54 -45.85 -8.69 -28.19
CA VAL A 54 -44.43 -8.64 -27.80
C VAL A 54 -43.72 -9.82 -28.43
N ASP A 55 -42.70 -9.54 -29.25
CA ASP A 55 -41.87 -10.57 -29.87
C ASP A 55 -40.98 -11.25 -28.82
N VAL A 56 -40.61 -12.51 -29.05
CA VAL A 56 -39.72 -13.30 -28.18
C VAL A 56 -38.39 -12.58 -27.97
N ILE A 57 -37.93 -11.88 -29.01
CA ILE A 57 -36.72 -11.05 -28.98
C ILE A 57 -36.85 -9.93 -27.93
N SER A 58 -38.01 -9.30 -27.82
CA SER A 58 -38.26 -8.21 -26.87
C SER A 58 -38.28 -8.70 -25.43
N VAL A 59 -38.83 -9.90 -25.18
CA VAL A 59 -38.80 -10.52 -23.84
C VAL A 59 -37.36 -10.87 -23.45
N PHE A 60 -36.57 -11.40 -24.38
CA PHE A 60 -35.16 -11.72 -24.14
C PHE A 60 -34.34 -10.45 -23.83
N LEU A 61 -34.52 -9.38 -24.61
CA LEU A 61 -33.81 -8.11 -24.42
C LEU A 61 -34.16 -7.46 -23.07
N LEU A 62 -35.41 -7.60 -22.65
CA LEU A 62 -35.90 -7.13 -21.36
C LEU A 62 -35.29 -7.93 -20.18
N LEU A 63 -35.08 -9.23 -20.36
CA LEU A 63 -34.40 -10.10 -19.38
C LEU A 63 -32.91 -9.73 -19.25
N VAL A 64 -32.25 -9.41 -20.37
CA VAL A 64 -30.86 -8.89 -20.37
C VAL A 64 -30.77 -7.55 -19.63
N ILE A 65 -31.71 -6.62 -19.87
CA ILE A 65 -31.75 -5.32 -19.17
C ILE A 65 -32.00 -5.49 -17.66
N LEU A 66 -32.85 -6.42 -17.26
CA LEU A 66 -33.09 -6.77 -15.85
C LEU A 66 -31.84 -7.36 -15.17
N SER A 67 -30.96 -8.01 -15.94
CA SER A 67 -29.75 -8.68 -15.44
C SER A 67 -28.53 -7.75 -15.37
N SER A 68 -28.47 -6.69 -16.20
CA SER A 68 -27.47 -5.59 -16.18
C SER A 68 -26.97 -5.12 -14.79
N PRO A 69 -27.82 -4.80 -13.81
CA PRO A 69 -27.42 -4.41 -12.45
C PRO A 69 -26.54 -5.43 -11.72
N TYR A 70 -26.74 -6.73 -11.97
CA TYR A 70 -26.01 -7.81 -11.32
C TYR A 70 -24.63 -8.03 -11.95
N VAL A 71 -24.33 -7.39 -13.09
CA VAL A 71 -23.01 -7.44 -13.72
C VAL A 71 -21.95 -6.77 -12.83
N LYS A 72 -22.34 -5.76 -12.03
CA LYS A 72 -21.42 -5.06 -11.11
C LYS A 72 -21.02 -5.91 -9.89
N GLU A 73 -21.76 -6.96 -9.56
CA GLU A 73 -21.43 -7.86 -8.43
C GLU A 73 -20.53 -9.03 -8.84
N ILE A 74 -20.15 -9.13 -10.11
CA ILE A 74 -19.23 -10.17 -10.59
C ILE A 74 -17.81 -9.80 -10.16
N LYS A 75 -17.48 -10.06 -8.89
CA LYS A 75 -16.16 -9.84 -8.28
C LYS A 75 -15.04 -10.70 -8.91
N ARG A 76 -15.40 -11.69 -9.72
CA ARG A 76 -14.46 -12.59 -10.43
C ARG A 76 -15.01 -12.93 -11.80
N ILE A 77 -14.41 -12.38 -12.85
CA ILE A 77 -14.61 -12.87 -14.21
C ILE A 77 -13.43 -13.79 -14.52
N LYS A 78 -13.68 -15.11 -14.50
CA LYS A 78 -12.69 -16.09 -14.92
C LYS A 78 -12.82 -16.29 -16.43
N TYR A 79 -11.88 -15.73 -17.20
CA TYR A 79 -11.84 -15.92 -18.66
C TYR A 79 -10.51 -16.57 -19.04
N GLY A 80 -10.50 -17.90 -19.15
CA GLY A 80 -9.28 -18.69 -19.39
C GLY A 80 -8.33 -18.71 -18.18
N ASP A 81 -7.05 -18.42 -18.42
CA ASP A 81 -6.00 -18.31 -17.39
C ASP A 81 -5.86 -16.91 -16.78
N PHE A 82 -6.68 -15.93 -17.19
CA PHE A 82 -6.68 -14.58 -16.66
C PHE A 82 -7.71 -14.43 -15.53
N GLU A 83 -7.23 -14.18 -14.31
CA GLU A 83 -8.04 -13.80 -13.15
C GLU A 83 -7.93 -12.28 -12.95
N VAL A 84 -8.88 -11.50 -13.49
CA VAL A 84 -8.97 -10.07 -13.18
C VAL A 84 -9.74 -9.92 -11.89
N GLU A 85 -9.02 -9.89 -10.77
CA GLU A 85 -9.57 -9.50 -9.48
C GLU A 85 -9.56 -7.97 -9.41
N LYS A 86 -10.73 -7.33 -9.35
CA LYS A 86 -10.81 -5.89 -9.08
C LYS A 86 -10.61 -5.65 -7.58
N ILE A 87 -9.70 -4.77 -7.22
CA ILE A 87 -9.52 -4.33 -5.83
C ILE A 87 -10.60 -3.29 -5.49
N ASP A 88 -11.18 -3.41 -4.30
CA ASP A 88 -12.25 -2.52 -3.84
C ASP A 88 -11.64 -1.25 -3.24
N SER A 89 -12.10 -0.07 -3.65
CA SER A 89 -11.63 1.20 -3.10
C SER A 89 -11.85 1.29 -1.59
N GLN A 90 -12.84 0.57 -1.03
CA GLN A 90 -13.03 0.48 0.42
C GLN A 90 -11.84 -0.17 1.15
N GLU A 91 -11.21 -1.20 0.56
CA GLU A 91 -10.01 -1.85 1.11
C GLU A 91 -8.85 -0.83 1.17
N ILE A 92 -8.77 0.06 0.19
CA ILE A 92 -7.74 1.09 0.10
C ILE A 92 -8.00 2.23 1.08
N ASP A 93 -9.26 2.64 1.24
CA ASP A 93 -9.66 3.62 2.25
C ASP A 93 -9.30 3.15 3.66
N GLU A 94 -9.56 1.88 3.97
CA GLU A 94 -9.19 1.27 5.24
C GLU A 94 -7.68 1.25 5.42
N LEU A 95 -6.92 0.87 4.39
CA LEU A 95 -5.45 0.90 4.45
C LEU A 95 -4.93 2.30 4.75
N VAL A 96 -5.36 3.32 3.98
CA VAL A 96 -4.89 4.70 4.14
C VAL A 96 -5.19 5.19 5.57
N PHE A 97 -6.40 4.93 6.06
CA PHE A 97 -6.78 5.27 7.42
C PHE A 97 -5.89 4.60 8.48
N GLN A 98 -5.62 3.29 8.35
CA GLN A 98 -4.75 2.61 9.30
C GLN A 98 -3.30 3.13 9.25
N VAL A 99 -2.80 3.50 8.06
CA VAL A 99 -1.47 4.11 7.92
C VAL A 99 -1.41 5.45 8.64
N GLU A 100 -2.40 6.32 8.43
CA GLU A 100 -2.48 7.62 9.12
C GLU A 100 -2.53 7.46 10.65
N GLU A 101 -3.23 6.45 11.16
CA GLU A 101 -3.31 6.15 12.60
C GLU A 101 -2.00 5.55 13.15
N SER A 102 -1.23 4.84 12.31
CA SER A 102 0.00 4.17 12.72
C SER A 102 1.20 5.10 12.93
N LEU A 103 1.14 6.33 12.42
CA LEU A 103 2.27 7.25 12.42
C LEU A 103 2.47 7.97 13.76
N PRO A 104 3.71 8.01 14.30
CA PRO A 104 4.03 8.82 15.46
C PRO A 104 3.86 10.32 15.16
N GLN A 105 3.30 11.07 16.13
CA GLN A 105 2.98 12.50 16.00
C GLN A 105 4.20 13.43 15.96
N GLU A 106 5.38 12.95 16.37
CA GLU A 106 6.62 13.73 16.41
C GLU A 106 7.74 12.94 15.72
N ARG A 107 7.95 13.20 14.42
CA ARG A 107 9.20 12.87 13.73
C ARG A 107 10.09 14.11 13.69
N ASN A 108 11.37 13.95 13.99
CA ASN A 108 12.37 14.97 13.68
C ASN A 108 12.63 14.95 12.16
N PRO A 109 12.25 16.00 11.39
CA PRO A 109 12.32 15.98 9.93
C PRO A 109 13.75 15.86 9.36
N ASN A 110 14.76 16.05 10.22
CA ASN A 110 16.17 16.10 9.84
C ASN A 110 16.90 14.75 9.94
N GLU A 111 16.29 13.71 10.53
CA GLU A 111 16.84 12.34 10.57
C GLU A 111 16.49 11.56 9.29
N ARG A 112 16.97 12.05 8.14
CA ARG A 112 16.73 11.37 6.86
C ARG A 112 17.83 10.36 6.55
N ILE A 113 17.40 9.15 6.28
CA ILE A 113 18.26 8.04 5.90
C ILE A 113 18.58 8.15 4.41
N TYR A 114 19.82 8.53 4.05
CA TYR A 114 20.22 8.77 2.65
C TYR A 114 19.93 7.59 1.70
N LYS A 115 20.07 6.35 2.18
CA LYS A 115 19.78 5.14 1.38
C LYS A 115 18.30 4.95 1.09
N LEU A 116 17.44 5.31 2.05
CA LEU A 116 15.99 5.23 1.92
C LEU A 116 15.48 6.29 0.92
N GLU A 117 16.06 7.50 0.91
CA GLU A 117 15.68 8.54 -0.03
C GLU A 117 15.80 8.07 -1.49
N LYS A 118 16.91 7.40 -1.83
CA LYS A 118 17.11 6.83 -3.17
C LYS A 118 16.08 5.75 -3.51
N ASP A 119 15.75 4.86 -2.57
CA ASP A 119 14.75 3.81 -2.80
C ASP A 119 13.36 4.42 -3.03
N ILE A 120 12.98 5.45 -2.24
CA ILE A 120 11.71 6.17 -2.37
C ILE A 120 11.64 6.97 -3.66
N GLU A 121 12.74 7.62 -4.08
CA GLU A 121 12.82 8.32 -5.36
C GLU A 121 12.55 7.35 -6.52
N ILE A 122 13.20 6.19 -6.52
CA ILE A 122 12.97 5.15 -7.54
C ILE A 122 11.50 4.69 -7.53
N ILE A 123 10.90 4.45 -6.36
CA ILE A 123 9.49 4.05 -6.28
C ILE A 123 8.58 5.15 -6.83
N ASN A 124 8.85 6.42 -6.53
CA ASN A 124 8.08 7.56 -7.05
C ASN A 124 8.23 7.72 -8.56
N GLU A 125 9.43 7.54 -9.12
CA GLU A 125 9.64 7.55 -10.57
C GLU A 125 8.85 6.44 -11.26
N LEU A 126 8.84 5.24 -10.66
CA LEU A 126 8.08 4.10 -11.16
C LEU A 126 6.58 4.32 -11.04
N LYS A 127 6.10 4.91 -9.95
CA LYS A 127 4.68 5.21 -9.71
C LYS A 127 4.04 5.90 -10.92
N GLY A 128 4.72 6.88 -11.51
CA GLY A 128 4.20 7.63 -12.66
C GLY A 128 4.41 6.99 -14.03
N ARG A 129 5.20 5.91 -14.13
CA ARG A 129 5.57 5.27 -15.41
C ARG A 129 5.04 3.85 -15.56
N ASP A 130 5.20 3.05 -14.50
CA ASP A 130 4.80 1.66 -14.40
C ASP A 130 4.43 1.35 -12.93
N PRO A 131 3.15 1.54 -12.56
CA PRO A 131 2.66 1.27 -11.20
C PRO A 131 2.87 -0.18 -10.75
N THR A 132 2.82 -1.14 -11.68
CA THR A 132 3.05 -2.56 -11.37
C THR A 132 4.49 -2.77 -10.89
N LEU A 133 5.45 -2.15 -11.58
CA LEU A 133 6.85 -2.17 -11.19
C LEU A 133 7.10 -1.40 -9.89
N ALA A 134 6.35 -0.32 -9.64
CA ALA A 134 6.38 0.41 -8.38
C ALA A 134 5.94 -0.48 -7.20
N PHE A 135 4.81 -1.21 -7.33
CA PHE A 135 4.37 -2.19 -6.34
C PHE A 135 5.41 -3.28 -6.09
N ALA A 136 6.03 -3.80 -7.16
CA ALA A 136 7.08 -4.81 -7.04
C ALA A 136 8.29 -4.29 -6.26
N LYS A 137 8.78 -3.09 -6.61
CA LYS A 137 9.93 -2.45 -5.93
C LYS A 137 9.59 -2.15 -4.46
N LEU A 138 8.41 -1.60 -4.17
CA LEU A 138 7.95 -1.33 -2.82
C LEU A 138 7.94 -2.62 -1.97
N ARG A 139 7.34 -3.70 -2.47
CA ARG A 139 7.31 -5.00 -1.79
C ARG A 139 8.72 -5.53 -1.50
N ILE A 140 9.63 -5.44 -2.47
CA ILE A 140 11.03 -5.87 -2.32
C ILE A 140 11.72 -5.07 -1.20
N GLU A 141 11.52 -3.76 -1.14
CA GLU A 141 12.16 -2.94 -0.10
C GLU A 141 11.58 -3.24 1.29
N ILE A 142 10.26 -3.40 1.43
CA ILE A 142 9.64 -3.85 2.69
C ILE A 142 10.22 -5.21 3.12
N GLU A 143 10.29 -6.18 2.20
CA GLU A 143 10.84 -7.51 2.47
C GLU A 143 12.29 -7.45 2.98
N LYS A 144 13.13 -6.60 2.38
CA LYS A 144 14.51 -6.38 2.85
C LYS A 144 14.56 -5.84 4.29
N ARG A 145 13.70 -4.90 4.66
CA ARG A 145 13.66 -4.32 6.02
C ARG A 145 13.16 -5.36 7.03
N ILE A 146 12.13 -6.14 6.69
CA ILE A 146 11.67 -7.25 7.53
C ILE A 146 12.77 -8.30 7.74
N HIS A 147 13.52 -8.66 6.69
CA HIS A 147 14.66 -9.58 6.85
C HIS A 147 15.77 -8.99 7.71
N MET A 148 15.95 -7.67 7.69
CA MET A 148 16.91 -6.98 8.55
C MET A 148 16.52 -7.07 10.03
N TYR A 149 15.25 -6.88 10.40
CA TYR A 149 14.76 -7.16 11.76
C TYR A 149 15.09 -8.60 12.19
N MET A 150 14.72 -9.57 11.36
CA MET A 150 14.94 -10.99 11.66
C MET A 150 16.42 -11.30 11.87
N LYS A 151 17.31 -10.63 11.12
CA LYS A 151 18.76 -10.76 11.28
C LYS A 151 19.24 -10.15 12.59
N PHE A 152 18.80 -8.93 12.94
CA PHE A 152 19.19 -8.28 14.20
C PHE A 152 18.72 -9.05 15.44
N LEU A 153 17.60 -9.75 15.34
CA LEU A 153 17.08 -10.60 16.42
C LEU A 153 17.74 -12.00 16.47
N GLY A 154 18.66 -12.32 15.55
CA GLY A 154 19.33 -13.63 15.51
C GLY A 154 18.44 -14.77 15.00
N GLU A 155 17.34 -14.47 14.32
CA GLU A 155 16.37 -15.45 13.84
C GLU A 155 16.69 -15.97 12.43
N SER A 156 17.69 -15.38 11.76
CA SER A 156 18.10 -15.77 10.40
C SER A 156 19.25 -16.77 10.35
N ASP A 157 19.74 -17.26 11.48
CA ASP A 157 20.97 -18.08 11.55
C ASP A 157 20.76 -19.50 11.00
N GLY A 158 20.86 -19.64 9.68
CA GLY A 158 21.00 -20.92 8.97
C GLY A 158 19.70 -21.63 8.57
N ILE A 159 18.54 -21.09 8.92
CA ILE A 159 17.23 -21.66 8.58
C ILE A 159 16.59 -20.83 7.48
N LYS A 160 15.95 -21.54 6.53
CA LYS A 160 15.16 -20.96 5.44
C LYS A 160 14.32 -19.79 5.94
N ILE A 161 14.56 -18.59 5.39
CA ILE A 161 13.84 -17.38 5.77
C ILE A 161 12.33 -17.64 5.60
N PRO A 162 11.51 -17.40 6.64
CA PRO A 162 10.07 -17.61 6.53
C PRO A 162 9.47 -16.72 5.44
N PRO A 163 8.34 -17.13 4.82
CA PRO A 163 7.58 -16.25 3.95
C PRO A 163 7.28 -14.90 4.62
N LEU A 164 7.35 -13.81 3.86
CA LEU A 164 7.23 -12.43 4.35
C LEU A 164 6.08 -12.21 5.35
N LYS A 165 4.88 -12.73 5.04
CA LYS A 165 3.72 -12.66 5.93
C LYS A 165 3.96 -13.31 7.29
N GLN A 166 4.62 -14.47 7.33
CA GLN A 166 4.94 -15.16 8.58
C GLN A 166 6.00 -14.39 9.37
N SER A 167 7.00 -13.83 8.69
CA SER A 167 8.01 -12.98 9.33
C SER A 167 7.36 -11.77 10.00
N ILE A 168 6.46 -11.06 9.32
CA ILE A 168 5.74 -9.91 9.90
C ILE A 168 4.90 -10.32 11.10
N MET A 169 4.09 -11.40 10.98
CA MET A 169 3.27 -11.87 12.11
C MET A 169 4.13 -12.25 13.32
N SER A 170 5.26 -12.93 13.10
CA SER A 170 6.21 -13.26 14.16
C SER A 170 6.78 -12.01 14.84
N LEU A 171 7.12 -10.97 14.07
CA LEU A 171 7.62 -9.70 14.62
C LEU A 171 6.54 -8.95 15.41
N ILE A 172 5.28 -9.00 14.98
CA ILE A 172 4.13 -8.45 15.72
C ILE A 172 3.92 -9.21 17.03
N GLU A 173 3.89 -10.55 16.99
CA GLU A 173 3.69 -11.41 18.17
C GLU A 173 4.77 -11.19 19.23
N LYS A 174 6.00 -10.86 18.81
CA LYS A 174 7.13 -10.57 19.70
C LYS A 174 7.14 -9.11 20.19
N GLY A 175 6.23 -8.27 19.71
CA GLY A 175 6.18 -6.85 20.03
C GLY A 175 7.34 -6.04 19.44
N VAL A 176 8.05 -6.59 18.45
CA VAL A 176 9.13 -5.89 17.74
C VAL A 176 8.55 -4.85 16.79
N ILE A 177 7.50 -5.24 16.06
CA ILE A 177 6.70 -4.32 15.24
C ILE A 177 5.38 -4.11 15.98
N ALA A 178 5.00 -2.86 16.21
CA ALA A 178 3.72 -2.54 16.83
C ALA A 178 2.54 -3.01 15.95
N GLU A 179 1.46 -3.50 16.57
CA GLU A 179 0.33 -4.08 15.84
C GLU A 179 -0.33 -3.09 14.87
N ASN A 180 -0.38 -1.81 15.24
CA ASN A 180 -0.90 -0.71 14.42
C ASN A 180 -0.04 -0.45 13.17
N LEU A 181 1.25 -0.78 13.17
CA LEU A 181 2.13 -0.72 12.00
C LEU A 181 2.08 -2.03 11.20
N GLY A 182 2.01 -3.16 11.90
CA GLY A 182 2.05 -4.49 11.32
C GLY A 182 0.87 -4.84 10.44
N LYS A 183 -0.36 -4.43 10.80
CA LYS A 183 -1.56 -4.65 9.98
C LYS A 183 -1.51 -3.91 8.64
N PRO A 184 -1.28 -2.58 8.58
CA PRO A 184 -1.10 -1.87 7.32
C PRO A 184 -0.04 -2.47 6.40
N LEU A 185 1.08 -2.96 6.97
CA LEU A 185 2.13 -3.62 6.20
C LEU A 185 1.62 -4.87 5.48
N LEU A 186 0.86 -5.71 6.18
CA LEU A 186 0.26 -6.91 5.59
C LEU A 186 -0.73 -6.56 4.48
N ASP A 187 -1.51 -5.50 4.66
CA ASP A 187 -2.48 -5.02 3.68
C ASP A 187 -1.79 -4.48 2.42
N VAL A 188 -0.77 -3.63 2.57
CA VAL A 188 0.08 -3.16 1.46
C VAL A 188 0.71 -4.32 0.71
N ILE A 189 1.25 -5.32 1.41
CA ILE A 189 1.85 -6.51 0.77
C ILE A 189 0.80 -7.30 -0.01
N SER A 190 -0.38 -7.48 0.57
CA SER A 190 -1.50 -8.20 -0.07
C SER A 190 -1.92 -7.51 -1.36
N ILE A 191 -2.17 -6.19 -1.30
CA ILE A 191 -2.56 -5.38 -2.46
C ILE A 191 -1.46 -5.37 -3.50
N SER A 192 -0.20 -5.13 -3.10
CA SER A 192 0.96 -5.15 -4.00
C SER A 192 1.08 -6.49 -4.72
N ASN A 193 0.90 -7.61 -4.01
CA ASN A 193 0.97 -8.94 -4.62
C ASN A 193 -0.13 -9.14 -5.67
N ARG A 194 -1.36 -8.71 -5.40
CA ARG A 194 -2.47 -8.77 -6.35
C ARG A 194 -2.22 -7.87 -7.56
N ALA A 195 -1.74 -6.64 -7.34
CA ALA A 195 -1.39 -5.69 -8.39
C ALA A 195 -0.33 -6.26 -9.35
N ILE A 196 0.74 -6.87 -8.80
CA ILE A 196 1.80 -7.53 -9.58
C ILE A 196 1.27 -8.67 -10.45
N HIS A 197 0.19 -9.33 -10.02
CA HIS A 197 -0.48 -10.38 -10.77
C HIS A 197 -1.57 -9.88 -11.73
N GLY A 198 -1.70 -8.57 -11.92
CA GLY A 198 -2.63 -7.97 -12.87
C GLY A 198 -4.03 -7.72 -12.33
N ALA A 199 -4.18 -7.59 -11.01
CA ALA A 199 -5.41 -7.07 -10.42
C ALA A 199 -5.70 -5.65 -10.93
N ASP A 200 -6.98 -5.37 -11.19
CA ASP A 200 -7.42 -4.06 -11.67
C ASP A 200 -7.57 -3.11 -10.47
N ILE A 201 -6.84 -1.99 -10.53
CA ILE A 201 -6.83 -0.93 -9.51
C ILE A 201 -6.92 0.39 -10.26
N ASP A 202 -7.86 1.24 -9.86
CA ASP A 202 -8.00 2.58 -10.44
C ASP A 202 -6.75 3.43 -10.13
N GLU A 203 -6.34 4.32 -11.05
CA GLU A 203 -5.04 5.04 -10.98
C GLU A 203 -4.86 5.84 -9.67
N GLU A 204 -5.92 6.52 -9.22
CA GLU A 204 -5.93 7.25 -7.95
C GLU A 204 -5.67 6.32 -6.75
N ASP A 205 -6.28 5.14 -6.79
CA ASP A 205 -6.16 4.12 -5.75
C ASP A 205 -4.76 3.47 -5.78
N GLN A 206 -4.16 3.29 -6.95
CA GLN A 206 -2.76 2.85 -7.07
C GLN A 206 -1.81 3.85 -6.40
N GLU A 207 -2.00 5.14 -6.68
CA GLU A 207 -1.19 6.20 -6.08
C GLU A 207 -1.31 6.23 -4.56
N ARG A 208 -2.53 6.08 -4.03
CA ARG A 208 -2.79 6.06 -2.59
C ARG A 208 -2.11 4.88 -1.90
N VAL A 209 -2.21 3.67 -2.46
CA VAL A 209 -1.57 2.48 -1.88
C VAL A 209 -0.05 2.60 -1.94
N ILE A 210 0.52 3.00 -3.08
CA ILE A 210 1.97 3.15 -3.23
C ILE A 210 2.49 4.20 -2.23
N SER A 211 1.81 5.34 -2.11
CA SER A 211 2.22 6.41 -1.20
C SER A 211 2.14 5.97 0.27
N SER A 212 1.06 5.27 0.63
CA SER A 212 0.90 4.66 1.97
C SER A 212 2.00 3.64 2.27
N GLY A 213 2.37 2.82 1.29
CA GLY A 213 3.46 1.87 1.41
C GLY A 213 4.84 2.53 1.57
N MET A 214 5.11 3.64 0.87
CA MET A 214 6.35 4.39 1.07
C MET A 214 6.44 4.95 2.50
N ILE A 215 5.35 5.48 3.03
CA ILE A 215 5.26 5.98 4.41
C ILE A 215 5.58 4.86 5.42
N LEU A 216 5.00 3.66 5.23
CA LEU A 216 5.30 2.49 6.06
C LEU A 216 6.75 2.03 5.92
N LEU A 217 7.32 2.10 4.72
CA LEU A 217 8.72 1.77 4.46
C LEU A 217 9.66 2.74 5.18
N GLU A 218 9.31 4.02 5.22
CA GLU A 218 10.03 5.02 6.01
C GLU A 218 10.00 4.70 7.49
N GLU A 219 8.80 4.40 8.04
CA GLU A 219 8.65 4.08 9.45
C GLU A 219 9.43 2.82 9.84
N LEU A 220 9.35 1.77 9.01
CA LEU A 220 10.15 0.56 9.22
C LEU A 220 11.65 0.85 9.23
N SER A 221 12.12 1.71 8.33
CA SER A 221 13.53 2.03 8.22
C SER A 221 13.99 2.88 9.41
N TYR A 222 13.16 3.83 9.84
CA TYR A 222 13.41 4.65 11.02
C TYR A 222 13.52 3.78 12.29
N ASP A 223 12.56 2.88 12.51
CA ASP A 223 12.57 2.01 13.68
C ASP A 223 13.80 1.09 13.68
N ILE A 224 14.15 0.51 12.53
CA ILE A 224 15.37 -0.32 12.41
C ILE A 224 16.61 0.49 12.80
N GLU A 225 16.74 1.71 12.31
CA GLU A 225 17.93 2.51 12.55
C GLU A 225 18.02 3.01 13.98
N SER A 226 16.92 3.51 14.54
CA SER A 226 16.87 4.01 15.91
C SER A 226 17.03 2.91 16.95
N ASN A 227 16.46 1.72 16.72
CA ASN A 227 16.40 0.66 17.75
C ASN A 227 17.41 -0.48 17.56
N TYR A 228 17.95 -0.69 16.35
CA TYR A 228 18.76 -1.89 16.07
C TYR A 228 20.10 -1.62 15.38
N ALA A 229 20.16 -0.69 14.42
CA ALA A 229 21.35 -0.54 13.57
C ALA A 229 22.41 0.41 14.16
N SER A 230 21.99 1.45 14.90
CA SER A 230 22.89 2.52 15.37
C SER A 230 23.71 2.17 16.60
N GLY A 231 23.38 1.07 17.31
CA GLY A 231 23.98 0.75 18.59
C GLY A 231 23.67 1.81 19.66
N GLU A 232 24.39 1.82 20.78
CA GLU A 232 24.24 2.84 21.81
C GLU A 232 25.07 4.09 21.43
N ILE A 233 24.40 5.23 21.21
CA ILE A 233 25.08 6.52 21.01
C ILE A 233 25.63 6.99 22.36
N ILE A 234 26.95 6.99 22.50
CA ILE A 234 27.63 7.39 23.74
C ILE A 234 27.67 8.93 23.90
N SER A 235 27.73 9.66 22.79
CA SER A 235 27.83 11.13 22.78
C SER A 235 27.43 11.68 21.42
N GLU A 236 26.70 12.79 21.39
CA GLU A 236 26.35 13.55 20.20
C GLU A 236 26.58 15.04 20.46
N CYS A 237 27.20 15.75 19.51
CA CYS A 237 27.40 17.19 19.60
C CYS A 237 27.33 17.84 18.21
N GLU A 238 26.79 19.04 18.14
CA GLU A 238 26.82 19.84 16.91
C GLU A 238 28.24 20.35 16.65
N ILE A 239 28.76 20.08 15.46
CA ILE A 239 30.09 20.53 15.01
C ILE A 239 29.95 21.61 13.95
N SER A 240 30.98 22.45 13.81
CA SER A 240 30.99 23.49 12.77
C SER A 240 31.16 22.89 11.37
N ASN A 241 30.70 23.59 10.32
CA ASN A 241 30.92 23.16 8.93
C ASN A 241 32.42 22.99 8.60
N GLU A 242 33.27 23.86 9.14
CA GLU A 242 34.73 23.77 8.96
C GLU A 242 35.31 22.52 9.62
N GLU A 243 34.82 22.16 10.80
CA GLU A 243 35.18 20.92 11.49
C GLU A 243 34.70 19.70 10.69
N CYS A 244 33.46 19.72 10.19
CA CYS A 244 32.92 18.66 9.33
C CYS A 244 33.77 18.45 8.06
N GLU A 245 34.17 19.54 7.38
CA GLU A 245 35.02 19.45 6.18
C GLU A 245 36.41 18.88 6.49
N ASN A 246 37.02 19.30 7.61
CA ASN A 246 38.32 18.79 8.03
C ASN A 246 38.27 17.31 8.41
N GLU A 247 37.24 16.89 9.14
CA GLU A 247 37.00 15.51 9.54
C GLU A 247 36.64 14.61 8.34
N SER A 248 35.95 15.15 7.33
CA SER A 248 35.45 14.39 6.17
C SER A 248 36.46 14.25 5.04
N TYR A 249 37.23 15.28 4.70
CA TYR A 249 38.06 15.26 3.48
C TYR A 249 39.55 15.06 3.75
N ASN A 250 40.05 15.56 4.88
CA ASN A 250 41.48 15.61 5.15
C ASN A 250 41.95 14.55 6.15
N ARG A 251 41.03 13.94 6.90
CA ARG A 251 41.38 12.95 7.92
C ARG A 251 41.64 11.58 7.31
N GLN A 252 42.66 10.91 7.84
CA GLN A 252 43.00 9.54 7.51
C GLN A 252 42.68 8.65 8.71
N TYR A 253 42.28 7.41 8.44
CA TYR A 253 41.88 6.45 9.44
C TYR A 253 42.73 5.19 9.34
N LEU A 254 43.02 4.59 10.49
CA LEU A 254 43.51 3.22 10.61
C LEU A 254 42.29 2.30 10.72
N LEU A 255 42.03 1.55 9.65
CA LEU A 255 41.03 0.50 9.60
C LEU A 255 41.70 -0.84 9.91
N THR A 256 41.31 -1.45 11.02
CA THR A 256 41.78 -2.77 11.45
C THR A 256 40.71 -3.82 11.16
N THR A 257 41.07 -4.86 10.40
CA THR A 257 40.19 -5.97 10.08
C THR A 257 40.79 -7.33 10.42
N ILE A 258 39.95 -8.36 10.58
CA ILE A 258 40.35 -9.75 10.79
C ILE A 258 39.72 -10.65 9.73
N ILE A 259 40.53 -11.47 9.04
CA ILE A 259 40.07 -12.55 8.19
C ILE A 259 40.06 -13.85 9.02
N PRO A 260 38.90 -14.47 9.27
CA PRO A 260 38.75 -15.68 10.08
C PRO A 260 39.09 -16.95 9.28
N LEU A 261 40.32 -17.08 8.78
CA LEU A 261 40.75 -18.29 8.09
C LEU A 261 40.82 -19.46 9.09
N VAL A 262 40.34 -20.64 8.69
CA VAL A 262 40.38 -21.89 9.49
C VAL A 262 41.78 -22.17 10.02
N ASN A 263 42.80 -21.90 9.19
CA ASN A 263 44.20 -21.95 9.59
C ASN A 263 44.86 -20.59 9.33
N GLY A 264 45.35 -19.96 10.40
CA GLY A 264 46.10 -18.70 10.32
C GLY A 264 45.20 -17.48 10.10
N PRO A 265 44.36 -17.10 11.07
CA PRO A 265 43.61 -15.85 11.01
C PRO A 265 44.57 -14.67 10.80
N ARG A 266 44.16 -13.72 9.96
CA ARG A 266 45.01 -12.56 9.60
C ARG A 266 44.39 -11.28 10.11
N LYS A 267 45.18 -10.50 10.83
CA LYS A 267 44.86 -9.11 11.18
C LYS A 267 45.49 -8.18 10.15
N THR A 268 44.69 -7.35 9.51
CA THR A 268 45.16 -6.35 8.55
C THR A 268 44.88 -4.96 9.09
N VAL A 269 45.88 -4.08 9.03
CA VAL A 269 45.71 -2.66 9.39
C VAL A 269 45.99 -1.84 8.13
N ARG A 270 45.01 -1.05 7.71
CA ARG A 270 45.09 -0.21 6.51
C ARG A 270 44.97 1.25 6.91
N LYS A 271 45.81 2.09 6.32
CA LYS A 271 45.63 3.54 6.37
C LYS A 271 44.77 3.95 5.19
N VAL A 272 43.59 4.51 5.46
CA VAL A 272 42.57 4.84 4.45
C VAL A 272 42.11 6.29 4.60
N THR A 273 41.77 6.95 3.50
CA THR A 273 41.03 8.22 3.50
C THR A 273 39.54 7.96 3.73
N GLN A 274 38.75 8.99 4.01
CA GLN A 274 37.29 8.87 4.10
C GLN A 274 36.68 8.30 2.81
N GLU A 275 37.13 8.75 1.64
CA GLU A 275 36.65 8.22 0.35
C GLU A 275 36.96 6.73 0.19
N GLN A 276 38.17 6.31 0.56
CA GLN A 276 38.55 4.89 0.53
C GLN A 276 37.77 4.06 1.55
N LEU A 277 37.45 4.63 2.71
CA LEU A 277 36.63 4.00 3.73
C LEU A 277 35.18 3.82 3.26
N ASN A 278 34.59 4.84 2.61
CA ASN A 278 33.26 4.78 2.03
C ASN A 278 33.18 3.68 0.96
N ASN A 279 34.15 3.65 0.05
CA ASN A 279 34.26 2.57 -0.95
C ASN A 279 34.41 1.20 -0.26
N TYR A 280 35.24 1.10 0.79
CA TYR A 280 35.40 -0.15 1.53
C TYR A 280 34.07 -0.63 2.13
N PHE A 281 33.27 0.26 2.72
CA PHE A 281 31.96 -0.10 3.28
C PHE A 281 30.92 -0.45 2.22
N GLU A 282 30.95 0.19 1.05
CA GLU A 282 30.06 -0.14 -0.07
C GLU A 282 30.23 -1.61 -0.50
N TYR A 283 31.48 -2.08 -0.61
CA TYR A 283 31.80 -3.46 -1.00
C TYR A 283 32.06 -4.38 0.20
N TYR A 284 31.75 -3.96 1.43
CA TYR A 284 32.17 -4.70 2.63
C TYR A 284 31.64 -6.14 2.67
N ASN A 285 30.43 -6.36 2.16
CA ASN A 285 29.81 -7.68 2.07
C ASN A 285 30.56 -8.65 1.13
N GLU A 286 31.44 -8.14 0.25
CA GLU A 286 32.28 -8.96 -0.63
C GLU A 286 33.57 -9.43 0.06
N PHE A 287 33.96 -8.77 1.16
CA PHE A 287 35.14 -9.14 1.92
C PHE A 287 34.77 -10.16 3.00
N ALA A 288 35.53 -11.26 3.07
CA ALA A 288 35.48 -12.18 4.22
C ALA A 288 36.29 -11.61 5.41
N GLU A 289 36.08 -10.34 5.72
CA GLU A 289 36.81 -9.55 6.72
C GLU A 289 35.85 -9.04 7.79
N PHE A 290 36.26 -9.07 9.06
CA PHE A 290 35.55 -8.44 10.17
C PHE A 290 36.24 -7.13 10.54
N ILE A 291 35.50 -6.02 10.57
CA ILE A 291 35.99 -4.75 11.13
C ILE A 291 36.09 -4.89 12.64
N VAL A 292 37.25 -4.55 13.20
CA VAL A 292 37.53 -4.66 14.65
C VAL A 292 37.78 -3.30 15.28
N GLU A 293 38.34 -2.35 14.51
CA GLU A 293 38.69 -1.04 15.03
C GLU A 293 38.84 -0.03 13.87
N LEU A 294 38.34 1.18 14.11
CA LEU A 294 38.53 2.35 13.26
C LEU A 294 39.03 3.50 14.13
N LYS A 295 40.22 4.04 13.82
CA LYS A 295 40.82 5.13 14.60
C LYS A 295 41.36 6.22 13.68
N PRO A 296 41.30 7.50 14.07
CA PRO A 296 41.98 8.53 13.32
C PRO A 296 43.50 8.33 13.38
N VAL A 297 44.19 8.72 12.31
CA VAL A 297 45.65 8.80 12.28
C VAL A 297 46.05 10.14 12.91
N ASP A 298 46.90 10.08 13.93
CA ASP A 298 47.51 11.26 14.58
C ASP A 298 48.41 12.05 13.62
#